data_AF-A0A1Q7UQ91-F1
#
_entry.id   AF-A0A1Q7UQ91-F1
#
_cell.length_a   1.000
_cell.length_b   1.000
_cell.length_c   1.000
_cell.angle_alpha   90.00
_cell.angle_beta   90.00
_cell.angle_gamma   90.00
#
_symmetry.space_group_name_H-M   'P 1'
#
loop_
_entity.id
_entity.type
_entity.pdbx_description
1 polymer ?
#
loop_
_entity_poly.entity_id
_entity_poly.type
_entity_poly.pdbx_seq_one_letter_code
_entity_poly.pdbx_strand_id
1 'polypeptide(L)' 'MPMFEVLYVREEPFQHEQKRAFTREAVAIIQDVLKVRREQIRLVFEHVASENGHVALLREEDEAAKHA' A
#
# COMPACT_ATOMS: atom_id res chain seq x y z
N MET A 1 -18.45 9.55 2.31
CA MET A 1 -17.27 9.81 1.45
C MET A 1 -16.37 8.58 1.58
N PRO A 2 -16.33 7.67 0.61
CA PRO A 2 -15.53 6.45 0.73
C PRO A 2 -14.03 6.77 0.72
N MET A 3 -13.31 6.11 1.61
CA MET A 3 -11.85 6.19 1.75
C MET A 3 -11.25 4.81 1.48
N PHE A 4 -10.17 4.81 0.71
CA PHE A 4 -9.42 3.62 0.34
C PHE A 4 -7.96 3.85 0.69
N GLU A 5 -7.35 2.87 1.32
CA GLU A 5 -5.93 2.89 1.67
C GLU A 5 -5.22 1.78 0.91
N VAL A 6 -4.09 2.13 0.29
CA VAL A 6 -3.20 1.19 -0.37
C VAL A 6 -1.98 1.06 0.51
N LEU A 7 -1.98 0.03 1.35
CA LEU A 7 -0.82 -0.34 2.15
C LEU A 7 0.02 -1.32 1.35
N TYR A 8 1.31 -1.02 1.22
CA TYR A 8 2.23 -1.91 0.50
C TYR A 8 3.60 -1.93 1.15
N VAL A 9 4.21 -3.12 1.14
CA VAL A 9 5.55 -3.36 1.67
C VAL A 9 6.52 -3.50 0.50
N ARG A 10 7.62 -2.74 0.53
CA ARG A 10 8.74 -2.87 -0.41
C ARG A 10 9.96 -2.10 0.07
N GLU A 11 11.10 -2.34 -0.55
CA GLU A 11 12.33 -1.61 -0.27
C GLU A 11 12.25 -0.17 -0.78
N GLU A 12 12.08 0.01 -2.09
CA GLU A 12 11.96 1.34 -2.70
C GLU A 12 10.50 1.72 -3.00
N PRO A 13 9.98 2.88 -2.56
CA PRO A 13 8.59 3.28 -2.81
C PRO A 13 8.20 3.25 -4.30
N PHE A 14 6.90 3.07 -4.59
CA PHE A 14 6.41 3.26 -5.96
C PHE A 14 6.70 4.69 -6.46
N GLN A 15 7.09 4.80 -7.72
CA GLN A 15 7.28 6.08 -8.39
C GLN A 15 5.96 6.83 -8.52
N HIS A 16 6.02 8.16 -8.57
CA HIS A 16 4.83 9.00 -8.69
C HIS A 16 3.96 8.66 -9.91
N GLU A 17 4.57 8.29 -11.03
CA GLU A 17 3.86 7.89 -12.25
C GLU A 17 3.06 6.60 -12.05
N GLN A 18 3.64 5.61 -11.36
CA GLN A 18 2.98 4.35 -11.04
C GLN A 18 1.78 4.57 -10.12
N LYS A 19 1.94 5.37 -9.05
CA LYS A 19 0.84 5.74 -8.15
C LYS A 19 -0.28 6.47 -8.90
N ARG A 20 0.08 7.34 -9.86
CA ARG A 20 -0.87 8.07 -10.70
C ARG A 20 -1.65 7.15 -11.64
N ALA A 21 -0.97 6.19 -12.29
CA ALA A 21 -1.60 5.19 -13.14
C ALA A 21 -2.60 4.35 -12.34
N PHE A 22 -2.17 3.79 -11.21
CA PHE A 22 -3.03 3.05 -10.29
C PHE A 22 -4.26 3.87 -9.86
N THR A 23 -4.06 5.13 -9.48
CA THR A 23 -5.16 6.00 -9.02
C THR A 23 -6.22 6.18 -10.10
N ARG A 24 -5.83 6.32 -11.38
CA ARG A 24 -6.79 6.46 -12.48
C ARG A 24 -7.67 5.22 -12.62
N GLU A 25 -7.06 4.04 -12.58
CA GLU A 25 -7.77 2.78 -12.74
C GLU A 25 -8.65 2.46 -11.51
N ALA A 26 -8.10 2.60 -10.31
CA ALA A 26 -8.83 2.35 -9.07
C ALA A 26 -10.06 3.27 -8.94
N VAL A 27 -9.89 4.57 -9.24
CA VAL A 27 -11.02 5.51 -9.24
C VAL A 27 -12.10 5.10 -10.24
N ALA A 28 -11.72 4.71 -11.47
CA ALA A 28 -12.70 4.28 -12.47
C ALA A 28 -13.52 3.07 -11.97
N ILE A 29 -12.86 2.07 -11.38
CA ILE A 29 -13.52 0.90 -10.78
C ILE A 29 -14.47 1.32 -9.65
N ILE A 30 -14.00 2.17 -8.73
CA ILE A 30 -14.79 2.62 -7.58
C ILE A 30 -16.04 3.39 -8.04
N GLN A 31 -15.89 4.28 -9.02
CA GLN A 31 -17.01 5.03 -9.57
C GLN A 31 -18.04 4.10 -10.22
N ASP A 32 -17.59 3.09 -10.96
CA ASP A 32 -18.50 2.15 -11.61
C ASP A 32 -19.20 1.23 -10.61
N VAL A 33 -18.49 0.68 -9.61
CA VAL A 33 -19.08 -0.27 -8.67
C VAL A 33 -19.96 0.42 -7.62
N LEU A 34 -19.46 1.51 -7.02
CA LEU A 34 -20.13 2.18 -5.90
C LEU A 34 -21.01 3.35 -6.34
N LYS A 35 -21.01 3.69 -7.64
CA LYS A 35 -21.81 4.78 -8.23
C LYS A 35 -21.59 6.14 -7.52
N VAL A 36 -20.34 6.42 -7.15
CA VAL A 36 -19.90 7.68 -6.51
C VAL A 36 -19.20 8.61 -7.49
N ARG A 37 -19.20 9.92 -7.22
CA ARG A 37 -18.42 10.90 -7.99
C ARG A 37 -16.96 10.93 -7.54
N ARG A 38 -16.04 11.27 -8.44
CA ARG A 38 -14.58 11.26 -8.20
C ARG A 38 -14.16 12.11 -7.00
N GLU A 39 -14.75 13.30 -6.85
CA GLU A 39 -14.47 14.23 -5.75
C GLU A 39 -14.88 13.70 -4.37
N GLN A 40 -15.70 12.65 -4.33
CA GLN A 40 -16.11 11.98 -3.10
C GLN A 40 -15.20 10.80 -2.73
N ILE A 41 -14.20 10.48 -3.54
CA ILE A 41 -13.26 9.38 -3.30
C ILE A 41 -11.99 9.94 -2.66
N ARG A 42 -11.57 9.35 -1.54
CA ARG A 42 -10.24 9.55 -0.97
C ARG A 42 -9.41 8.28 -1.16
N LEU A 43 -8.22 8.41 -1.74
CA LEU A 43 -7.28 7.31 -1.92
C LEU A 43 -5.93 7.75 -1.32
N VAL A 44 -5.40 6.96 -0.40
CA VAL A 44 -4.11 7.22 0.26
C VAL A 44 -3.18 6.03 0.03
N PHE A 45 -1.90 6.32 -0.18
CA PHE A 45 -0.86 5.30 -0.33
C PHE A 45 0.03 5.34 0.91
N GLU A 46 0.13 4.21 1.60
CA GLU A 46 1.06 4.03 2.70
C GLU A 46 2.12 3.01 2.31
N HIS A 47 3.37 3.46 2.34
CA HIS A 47 4.52 2.62 2.10
C HIS A 47 5.09 2.18 3.43
N VAL A 48 5.19 0.88 3.62
CA VAL A 48 5.91 0.28 4.74
C VAL A 48 7.26 -0.21 4.22
N ALA A 49 8.35 0.34 4.76
CA ALA A 49 9.69 -0.14 4.46
C ALA A 49 9.81 -1.63 4.84
N SER A 50 10.55 -2.42 4.06
CA SER A 50 10.56 -3.89 4.22
C SER A 50 11.08 -4.34 5.59
N GLU A 51 12.01 -3.59 6.17
CA GLU A 51 12.52 -3.74 7.55
C GLU A 51 11.42 -3.69 8.62
N ASN A 52 10.34 -2.94 8.36
CA ASN A 52 9.21 -2.80 9.28
C ASN A 52 8.08 -3.80 8.99
N GLY A 53 8.29 -4.71 8.03
CA GLY A 53 7.35 -5.80 7.73
C GLY A 53 7.60 -7.00 8.63
N HIS A 54 6.52 -7.72 9.00
CA HIS A 54 6.60 -8.93 9.83
C HIS A 54 7.61 -9.97 9.30
N VAL A 55 7.80 -10.07 7.98
CA VAL A 55 8.78 -10.99 7.38
C VAL A 55 10.23 -10.63 7.74
N ALA A 56 10.56 -9.34 7.86
CA ALA A 56 11.89 -8.91 8.29
C ALA A 56 12.05 -9.08 9.81
N LEU A 57 11.03 -8.68 10.58
CA LEU A 57 11.05 -8.78 12.04
C LEU A 57 11.17 -10.23 12.53
N LEU A 58 10.45 -11.18 11.91
CA LEU A 58 10.53 -12.60 12.26
C LEU A 58 11.86 -13.24 11.82
N ARG A 59 12.52 -12.70 10.79
CA ARG A 59 13.87 -13.15 10.38
C ARG A 59 14.94 -12.77 11.38
N GLU A 60 14.82 -11.59 12.01
CA GLU A 60 15.76 -11.16 13.05
C GLU A 60 15.66 -12.04 14.31
N GLU A 61 14.44 -12.45 14.69
CA GLU A 61 14.23 -13.38 15.81
C GLU A 61 14.84 -14.76 15.55
N ASP A 62 14.63 -15.31 14.35
CA ASP A 62 15.16 -16.63 13.96
C ASP A 62 16.71 -16.66 13.93
N GLU A 63 17.36 -15.58 13.48
CA GLU A 63 18.83 -15.49 13.46
C GLU A 63 19.40 -15.24 14.87
N ALA A 64 18.71 -14.45 15.71
CA ALA A 64 19.08 -14.27 17.11
C ALA A 64 18.98 -15.59 17.91
N ALA A 65 17.97 -16.42 17.63
CA ALA A 65 17.77 -17.72 18.28
C ALA A 65 18.80 -18.78 17.87
N LYS A 66 19.39 -18.70 16.67
CA LYS A 66 20.43 -19.64 16.20
C LYS A 66 21.83 -19.33 16.77
N HIS A 67 22.04 -18.11 17.23
CA HIS A 67 23.32 -17.64 17.79
C HIS A 67 23.32 -17.54 19.32
N ALA A 68 22.25 -17.99 19.99
CA ALA A 68 22.12 -18.15 21.43
C ALA A 68 22.32 -19.62 21.84
#